data_AF-A0A9J7FQ48-F1
#
_entry.id   AF-A0A9J7FQ48-F1
#
_cell.length_a   1.000
_cell.length_b   1.000
_cell.length_c   1.000
_cell.angle_alpha   90.00
_cell.angle_beta   90.00
_cell.angle_gamma   90.00
#
_symmetry.space_group_name_H-M   'P 1'
#
loop_
_entity.id
_entity.type
_entity.pdbx_description
1 polymer ?
#
loop_
_entity_poly.entity_id
_entity_poly.type
_entity_poly.pdbx_seq_one_letter_code
_entity_poly.pdbx_strand_id
1 'polypeptide(L)'
;MKAFVSSGLLLLLIAWIWRCLGQQPVSVECSYLMLRVIAKRALFYPDELVHPNELFLGTGCVVTFIRPDEFEFYYSVRLCGIVIEIVPDRTIFNTWLTYKPRNLCASAELQLECVIPRSV
;
A
#
# COMPACT_ATOMS: atom_id res chain seq x y z
N MET A 1 -3.37 -49.60 -10.02
CA MET A 1 -2.35 -48.54 -9.97
C MET A 1 -2.92 -47.25 -10.58
N LYS A 2 -3.78 -46.50 -9.86
CA LYS A 2 -4.29 -45.17 -10.29
C LYS A 2 -4.74 -44.38 -9.05
N ALA A 3 -3.81 -44.07 -8.15
CA ALA A 3 -4.13 -43.27 -6.95
C ALA A 3 -3.06 -42.23 -6.58
N PHE A 4 -1.98 -42.12 -7.36
CA PHE A 4 -0.86 -41.23 -7.02
C PHE A 4 -0.80 -39.92 -7.82
N VAL A 5 -1.58 -39.79 -8.91
CA VAL A 5 -1.50 -38.62 -9.80
C VAL A 5 -2.27 -37.41 -9.26
N SER A 6 -3.26 -37.62 -8.40
CA SER A 6 -4.13 -36.56 -7.88
C SER A 6 -3.43 -35.65 -6.86
N SER A 7 -2.54 -36.21 -6.02
CA SER A 7 -1.90 -35.48 -4.92
C SER A 7 -0.92 -34.40 -5.41
N GLY A 8 -0.12 -34.70 -6.43
CA GLY A 8 0.85 -33.74 -6.99
C GLY A 8 0.18 -32.55 -7.68
N LEU A 9 -0.91 -32.78 -8.40
CA LEU A 9 -1.67 -31.71 -9.07
C LEU A 9 -2.35 -30.79 -8.04
N LEU A 10 -2.88 -31.35 -6.96
CA LEU A 10 -3.50 -30.57 -5.88
C LEU A 10 -2.46 -29.69 -5.15
N LEU A 11 -1.26 -30.22 -4.90
CA LEU A 11 -0.16 -29.46 -4.28
C LEU A 11 0.34 -28.32 -5.19
N LEU A 12 0.40 -28.54 -6.51
CA LEU A 12 0.75 -27.49 -7.47
C LEU A 12 -0.31 -26.38 -7.51
N LEU A 13 -1.59 -26.73 -7.46
CA LEU A 13 -2.69 -25.76 -7.40
C LEU A 13 -2.64 -24.94 -6.10
N ILE A 14 -2.38 -25.57 -4.96
CA ILE A 14 -2.22 -24.88 -3.67
C ILE A 14 -1.02 -23.93 -3.70
N ALA A 15 0.11 -24.36 -4.27
CA ALA A 15 1.29 -23.52 -4.42
C ALA A 15 1.05 -22.31 -5.36
N TRP A 16 0.28 -22.52 -6.43
CA TRP A 16 -0.13 -21.46 -7.35
C TRP A 16 -1.10 -20.46 -6.70
N ILE A 17 -2.06 -20.94 -5.92
CA ILE A 17 -2.97 -20.08 -5.14
C ILE A 17 -2.17 -19.23 -4.15
N TRP A 18 -1.13 -19.80 -3.53
CA TRP A 18 -0.29 -19.07 -2.58
C TRP A 18 0.55 -17.97 -3.25
N ARG A 19 0.95 -18.16 -4.51
CA ARG A 19 1.66 -17.15 -5.32
C ARG A 19 0.73 -16.01 -5.79
N CYS A 20 -0.55 -16.30 -6.01
CA CYS A 20 -1.56 -15.31 -6.41
C CYS A 20 -2.15 -14.53 -5.23
N LEU A 21 -2.01 -15.01 -4.00
CA LEU A 21 -2.31 -14.25 -2.78
C LEU A 21 -1.19 -13.23 -2.52
N GLY A 22 -0.89 -12.43 -3.55
CA GLY A 22 0.10 -11.37 -3.52
C GLY A 22 -0.29 -10.37 -2.44
N GLN A 23 0.54 -10.30 -1.41
CA GLN A 23 0.37 -9.33 -0.34
C GLN A 23 0.42 -7.94 -0.97
N GLN A 24 -0.63 -7.15 -0.78
CA GLN A 24 -0.74 -5.82 -1.39
C GLN A 24 0.49 -4.99 -1.00
N PRO A 25 1.21 -4.39 -1.96
CA PRO A 25 2.48 -3.73 -1.69
C PRO A 25 2.31 -2.44 -0.88
N VAL A 26 1.08 -1.93 -0.78
CA VAL A 26 0.69 -0.80 0.05
C VAL A 26 -0.58 -1.15 0.81
N SER A 27 -0.60 -0.84 2.11
CA SER A 27 -1.81 -0.84 2.93
C SER A 27 -2.10 0.54 3.49
N VAL A 28 -3.37 0.82 3.72
CA VAL A 28 -3.86 2.11 4.22
C VAL A 28 -4.84 1.86 5.35
N GLU A 29 -4.64 2.54 6.47
CA GLU A 29 -5.52 2.54 7.62
C GLU A 29 -5.83 4.00 7.99
N CYS A 30 -7.07 4.28 8.39
CA CYS A 30 -7.48 5.63 8.76
C CYS A 30 -8.39 5.64 9.97
N SER A 31 -8.31 6.77 10.67
CA SER A 31 -9.22 7.22 11.72
C SER A 31 -9.65 8.65 11.39
N TYR A 32 -10.58 9.20 12.17
CA TYR A 32 -10.99 10.60 12.00
C TYR A 32 -9.86 11.62 12.22
N LEU A 33 -8.73 11.22 12.80
CA LEU A 33 -7.62 12.12 13.16
C LEU A 33 -6.33 11.81 12.41
N MET A 34 -6.07 10.53 12.17
CA MET A 34 -4.80 10.02 11.69
C MET A 34 -5.00 9.10 10.49
N LEU A 35 -4.09 9.20 9.53
CA LEU A 35 -3.96 8.32 8.38
C LEU A 35 -2.59 7.63 8.45
N ARG A 36 -2.60 6.32 8.26
CA ARG A 36 -1.43 5.45 8.29
C ARG A 36 -1.31 4.74 6.95
N VAL A 37 -0.17 4.86 6.30
CA VAL A 37 0.17 4.15 5.06
C VAL A 37 1.41 3.33 5.32
N ILE A 38 1.35 2.04 4.99
CA ILE A 38 2.51 1.14 5.02
C ILE A 38 2.79 0.73 3.58
N ALA A 39 3.99 1.02 3.10
CA ALA A 39 4.43 0.67 1.76
C ALA A 39 5.64 -0.26 1.85
N LYS A 40 5.61 -1.39 1.14
CA LYS A 40 6.78 -2.26 1.01
C LYS A 40 7.88 -1.55 0.24
N ARG A 41 9.13 -1.78 0.61
CA ARG A 41 10.30 -1.23 -0.09
C ARG A 41 10.48 -1.85 -1.47
N ALA A 42 10.21 -3.14 -1.61
CA ALA A 42 10.07 -3.83 -2.89
C ALA A 42 8.70 -3.52 -3.53
N LEU A 43 8.46 -2.23 -3.83
CA LEU A 43 7.15 -1.73 -4.24
C LEU A 43 6.77 -2.16 -5.67
N PHE A 44 7.75 -2.17 -6.58
CA PHE A 44 7.57 -2.47 -8.00
C PHE A 44 8.14 -3.84 -8.38
N TYR A 45 9.34 -4.15 -7.87
CA TYR A 45 10.05 -5.40 -8.14
C TYR A 45 10.67 -5.95 -6.85
N PRO A 46 10.73 -7.29 -6.68
CA PRO A 46 11.31 -7.92 -5.48
C PRO A 46 12.75 -7.52 -5.19
N ASP A 47 13.56 -7.34 -6.24
CA ASP A 47 15.00 -7.11 -6.15
C ASP A 47 15.38 -5.62 -6.17
N GLU A 48 14.40 -4.73 -6.29
CA GLU A 48 14.60 -3.28 -6.34
C GLU A 48 13.93 -2.60 -5.15
N LEU A 49 14.75 -2.20 -4.17
CA LEU A 49 14.28 -1.53 -2.97
C LEU A 49 14.25 -0.02 -3.17
N VAL A 50 13.06 0.55 -3.10
CA VAL A 50 12.84 2.00 -3.09
C VAL A 50 13.60 2.62 -1.91
N HIS A 51 14.25 3.76 -2.16
CA HIS A 51 14.91 4.55 -1.11
C HIS A 51 13.89 5.45 -0.40
N PRO A 52 13.97 5.71 0.92
CA PRO A 52 12.98 6.53 1.63
C PRO A 52 12.78 7.93 1.05
N ASN A 53 13.85 8.55 0.52
CA ASN A 53 13.80 9.86 -0.13
C ASN A 53 13.25 9.83 -1.58
N GLU A 54 12.80 8.68 -2.07
CA GLU A 54 12.18 8.54 -3.39
C GLU A 54 10.67 8.34 -3.30
N LEU A 55 10.11 8.20 -2.09
CA LEU A 55 8.69 7.97 -1.87
C LEU A 55 8.10 9.03 -0.96
N PHE A 56 7.01 9.64 -1.41
CA PHE A 56 6.36 10.75 -0.72
C PHE A 56 4.85 10.54 -0.63
N LEU A 57 4.23 11.01 0.45
CA LEU A 57 2.79 11.02 0.62
C LEU A 57 2.21 12.39 0.23
N GLY A 58 1.17 12.37 -0.59
CA GLY A 58 0.39 13.54 -0.97
C GLY A 58 1.26 14.67 -1.51
N THR A 59 1.19 15.82 -0.87
CA THR A 59 1.91 17.06 -1.24
C THR A 59 3.42 17.05 -0.98
N GLY A 60 4.03 15.89 -0.73
CA GLY A 60 5.47 15.74 -0.55
C GLY A 60 5.91 15.35 0.87
N CYS A 61 5.00 14.84 1.70
CA CYS A 61 5.35 14.38 3.04
C CYS A 61 6.28 13.18 2.99
N VAL A 62 7.32 13.19 3.84
CA VAL A 62 8.36 12.16 3.87
C VAL A 62 7.93 10.95 4.70
N VAL A 63 8.67 9.84 4.57
CA VAL A 63 8.52 8.65 5.42
C VAL A 63 8.70 9.05 6.90
N THR A 64 7.76 8.66 7.77
CA THR A 64 7.84 8.94 9.21
C THR A 64 8.64 7.89 9.96
N PHE A 65 8.60 6.62 9.51
CA PHE A 65 9.37 5.54 10.10
C PHE A 65 9.83 4.54 9.04
N ILE A 66 11.08 4.08 9.17
CA ILE A 66 11.71 3.15 8.24
C ILE A 66 11.90 1.80 8.95
N ARG A 67 11.29 0.75 8.40
CA ARG A 67 11.53 -0.66 8.77
C ARG A 67 12.44 -1.30 7.71
N PRO A 68 13.02 -2.50 7.99
CA PRO A 68 13.86 -3.20 7.01
C PRO A 68 13.22 -3.34 5.63
N ASP A 69 11.94 -3.71 5.59
CA ASP A 69 11.21 -4.05 4.36
C ASP A 69 10.05 -3.09 4.05
N GLU A 70 9.80 -2.10 4.90
CA GLU A 70 8.62 -1.24 4.82
C GLU A 70 8.91 0.21 5.17
N PHE A 71 8.13 1.11 4.58
CA PHE A 71 8.02 2.50 4.97
C PHE A 71 6.67 2.75 5.59
N GLU A 72 6.66 3.55 6.65
CA GLU A 72 5.45 4.03 7.29
C GLU A 72 5.33 5.54 7.13
N PHE A 73 4.14 5.96 6.75
CA PHE A 73 3.68 7.34 6.81
C PHE A 73 2.56 7.40 7.84
N TYR A 74 2.76 8.15 8.91
CA TYR A 74 1.76 8.34 9.95
C TYR A 74 1.54 9.82 10.20
N TYR A 75 0.46 10.35 9.63
CA TYR A 75 0.17 11.78 9.62
C TYR A 75 -1.25 12.07 10.07
N SER A 76 -1.47 13.28 10.58
CA SER A 76 -2.84 13.77 10.76
C SER A 76 -3.54 13.90 9.42
N VAL A 77 -4.84 13.58 9.37
CA VAL A 77 -5.69 13.73 8.18
C VAL A 77 -5.81 15.17 7.68
N ARG A 78 -5.35 16.15 8.48
CA ARG A 78 -5.29 17.58 8.10
C ARG A 78 -3.98 17.98 7.42
N LEU A 79 -3.02 17.08 7.32
CA LEU A 79 -1.70 17.33 6.74
C LEU A 79 -1.55 16.61 5.40
N CYS A 80 -0.42 16.88 4.72
CA CYS A 80 -0.02 16.19 3.50
C CYS A 80 -0.97 16.32 2.31
N GLY A 81 -1.99 17.20 2.38
CA GLY A 81 -2.98 17.36 1.32
C GLY A 81 -3.94 16.19 1.21
N ILE A 82 -4.18 15.47 2.32
CA ILE A 82 -5.24 14.44 2.39
C ILE A 82 -6.59 15.15 2.19
N VAL A 83 -7.38 14.64 1.25
CA VAL A 83 -8.72 15.15 0.93
C VAL A 83 -9.74 14.31 1.70
N ILE A 84 -10.66 14.99 2.40
CA ILE A 84 -11.70 14.33 3.19
C ILE A 84 -13.05 14.61 2.54
N GLU A 85 -13.74 13.55 2.14
CA GLU A 85 -15.09 13.61 1.59
C GLU A 85 -16.07 13.03 2.60
N ILE A 86 -17.07 13.83 2.95
CA ILE A 86 -18.10 13.44 3.91
C ILE A 86 -19.38 13.17 3.13
N VAL A 87 -19.81 11.91 3.09
CA VAL A 87 -21.08 11.48 2.49
C VAL A 87 -22.01 10.92 3.57
N PRO A 88 -23.32 10.74 3.30
CA PRO A 88 -24.30 10.39 4.34
C PRO A 88 -23.91 9.20 5.22
N ASP A 89 -23.32 8.14 4.66
CA ASP A 89 -23.07 6.88 5.37
C ASP A 89 -21.59 6.58 5.63
N ARG A 90 -20.68 7.43 5.17
CA ARG A 90 -19.23 7.19 5.28
C ARG A 90 -18.42 8.47 5.16
N THR A 91 -17.20 8.42 5.69
CA THR A 91 -16.16 9.42 5.49
C THR A 91 -15.06 8.78 4.66
N ILE A 92 -14.67 9.42 3.56
CA ILE A 92 -13.65 8.93 2.62
C ILE A 92 -12.42 9.82 2.74
N PHE A 93 -11.25 9.21 2.86
CA PHE A 93 -9.96 9.88 2.90
C PHE A 93 -9.18 9.52 1.64
N ASN A 94 -8.99 10.52 0.77
CA ASN A 94 -8.30 10.39 -0.50
C ASN A 94 -6.90 10.99 -0.37
N THR A 95 -5.89 10.22 -0.80
CA THR A 95 -4.50 10.65 -0.85
C THR A 95 -3.74 9.89 -1.94
N TRP A 96 -2.45 10.13 -2.09
CA TRP A 96 -1.63 9.42 -3.06
C TRP A 96 -0.20 9.25 -2.57
N LEU A 97 0.49 8.23 -3.07
CA LEU A 97 1.93 8.12 -2.98
C LEU A 97 2.56 8.58 -4.30
N THR A 98 3.64 9.35 -4.22
CA THR A 98 4.44 9.73 -5.37
C THR A 98 5.82 9.09 -5.25
N TYR A 99 6.18 8.27 -6.24
CA TYR A 99 7.53 7.75 -6.43
C TYR A 99 8.33 8.65 -7.38
N LYS A 100 9.47 9.14 -6.92
CA LYS A 100 10.42 10.00 -7.64
C LYS A 100 11.82 9.38 -7.56
N PRO A 101 12.18 8.47 -8.48
CA PRO A 101 13.53 7.90 -8.57
C PRO A 101 14.58 8.98 -8.78
N ARG A 102 15.76 8.83 -8.18
CA ARG A 102 16.85 9.83 -8.29
C ARG A 102 17.46 9.94 -9.70
N ASN A 103 17.50 8.82 -10.43
CA ASN A 103 18.25 8.70 -11.68
C ASN A 103 17.37 8.75 -12.93
N LEU A 104 16.06 8.98 -12.78
CA LEU A 104 15.11 9.02 -13.90
C LEU A 104 14.29 10.31 -13.81
N CYS A 105 13.99 10.90 -14.96
CA CYS A 105 13.12 12.10 -15.05
C CYS A 105 11.62 11.78 -14.94
N ALA A 106 11.26 10.52 -14.70
CA ALA A 106 9.87 10.07 -14.60
C ALA A 106 9.47 9.90 -13.13
N SER A 107 8.22 10.22 -12.82
CA SER A 107 7.59 9.94 -11.53
C SER A 107 6.34 9.08 -11.73
N ALA A 108 6.00 8.28 -10.73
CA ALA A 108 4.76 7.50 -10.71
C ALA A 108 3.92 7.90 -9.51
N GLU A 109 2.59 7.86 -9.67
CA GLU A 109 1.64 8.14 -8.60
C GLU A 109 0.72 6.96 -8.38
N LEU A 110 0.45 6.65 -7.12
CA LEU A 110 -0.50 5.63 -6.68
C LEU A 110 -1.58 6.29 -5.84
N GLN A 111 -2.81 6.29 -6.33
CA GLN A 111 -3.95 6.81 -5.59
C GLN A 111 -4.34 5.83 -4.47
N LEU A 112 -4.65 6.38 -3.31
CA LEU A 112 -4.97 5.66 -2.09
C LEU A 112 -6.28 6.20 -1.51
N GLU A 113 -7.15 5.28 -1.11
CA GLU A 113 -8.42 5.58 -0.48
C GLU A 113 -8.52 4.83 0.85
N CYS A 114 -9.10 5.48 1.86
CA CYS A 114 -9.53 4.83 3.09
C CYS A 114 -10.92 5.30 3.49
N VAL A 115 -11.78 4.37 3.89
CA VAL A 115 -13.20 4.63 4.15
C VAL A 115 -13.53 4.27 5.60
N ILE A 116 -14.13 5.21 6.31
CA ILE A 116 -14.72 4.98 7.63
C ILE A 116 -16.24 5.00 7.49
N PRO A 117 -16.95 3.88 7.70
CA PRO A 117 -18.41 3.89 7.73
C PRO A 117 -18.89 4.72 8.93
N ARG A 118 -20.00 5.44 8.74
CA ARG A 118 -20.69 6.08 9.87
C ARG A 118 -21.41 4.99 10.65
N SER A 119 -21.09 4.89 11.94
CA SER A 119 -21.86 4.07 12.86
C SER A 119 -23.25 4.69 12.97
N VAL A 120 -24.27 3.94 12.56
CA VAL A 120 -25.69 4.28 12.72
C VAL A 120 -26.10 4.06 14.17
#